data_AF-A0A448W7Y1-F1
#
_entry.id   AF-A0A448W7Y1-F1
#
_cell.length_a   1.000
_cell.length_b   1.000
_cell.length_c   1.000
_cell.angle_alpha   90.00
_cell.angle_beta   90.00
_cell.angle_gamma   90.00
#
_symmetry.space_group_name_H-M   'P 1'
#
loop_
_entity.id
_entity.type
_entity.pdbx_description
1 polymer ?
#
loop_
_entity_poly.entity_id
_entity_poly.type
_entity_poly.pdbx_seq_one_letter_code
_entity_poly.pdbx_strand_id
1 'polypeptide(L)'
;MIKIMGTPQASVEQMKVYIKKVNPQVSDSVTKMIPLYITEGTEEGVRGDIAFAQSCLETGNFTFSGSAVTLDQNNFCGLGVNVTGKKGCSFKTAKEGIRAQIQHLQAYACTDGLKQKCIDPRYTYVSRGCAEYVEHLGIQENPKGQGWASGKNYGQKIINILNGILSIKTSKTEKESNTMNINTSLISNNNSYAGQKPAYIVIHNTDNYAKGANAKAHAKAQHDGNFKGYSAHVYVDDTEAYQALPYNRGAWHVGVNYGGRLFGTVNNRNSVGIEMCVQAGYNYEKAFQNTVQVCKQLMKQLGIPADRVVQHYDVCAKNCPSAIRAKGDWNRFKQLIGAKTATPTVDKYYRTRKSWADSKSQIGAYKSLENAKKEWKQGYTIYDWNGKAVYPVQTSKKAVVLTGKFETQLPIIRKGNSGVAVSVLQSVLGVTVDGNFGDDTETSLKVFQKNTGVKANGTCGIDSWKKVIEHVKANTK
;
A
#
# COMPACT_ATOMS: atom_id res chain seq x y z
N MET A 1 26.15 7.07 -4.50
CA MET A 1 25.07 6.71 -5.42
C MET A 1 23.79 6.46 -4.65
N ILE A 2 22.65 6.95 -5.12
CA ILE A 2 21.36 6.84 -4.42
C ILE A 2 20.59 5.64 -4.97
N LYS A 3 20.27 4.65 -4.12
CA LYS A 3 19.47 3.48 -4.55
C LYS A 3 18.02 3.89 -4.86
N ILE A 4 17.48 3.33 -5.94
CA ILE A 4 16.07 3.49 -6.31
C ILE A 4 15.17 2.60 -5.43
N MET A 5 15.62 1.39 -5.11
CA MET A 5 14.94 0.51 -4.15
C MET A 5 15.18 0.96 -2.71
N GLY A 6 14.14 0.95 -1.88
CA GLY A 6 14.22 1.27 -0.46
C GLY A 6 13.02 2.07 0.05
N THR A 7 13.15 2.54 1.29
CA THR A 7 12.16 3.41 1.92
C THR A 7 12.36 4.87 1.52
N PRO A 8 11.28 5.63 1.25
CA PRO A 8 11.39 7.06 0.97
C PRO A 8 11.99 7.81 2.17
N GLN A 9 12.80 8.82 1.88
CA GLN A 9 13.43 9.68 2.88
C GLN A 9 12.68 11.01 3.03
N ALA A 10 12.07 11.51 1.97
CA ALA A 10 11.23 12.70 2.05
C ALA A 10 9.83 12.38 2.58
N SER A 11 9.29 13.27 3.41
CA SER A 11 7.90 13.19 3.84
C SER A 11 6.94 13.72 2.76
N VAL A 12 5.65 13.34 2.87
CA VAL A 12 4.58 13.92 2.03
C VAL A 12 4.54 15.44 2.15
N GLU A 13 4.75 15.98 3.36
CA GLU A 13 4.69 17.42 3.58
C GLU A 13 5.87 18.14 2.93
N GLN A 14 7.09 17.60 3.03
CA GLN A 14 8.24 18.14 2.32
C GLN A 14 7.98 18.19 0.81
N MET A 15 7.41 17.13 0.23
CA MET A 15 7.06 17.10 -1.20
C MET A 15 5.97 18.13 -1.56
N LYS A 16 4.95 18.30 -0.71
CA LYS A 16 3.90 19.32 -0.88
C LYS A 16 4.43 20.74 -0.80
N VAL A 17 5.24 21.04 0.21
CA VAL A 17 5.87 22.35 0.40
C VAL A 17 6.80 22.65 -0.78
N TYR A 18 7.59 21.65 -1.20
CA TYR A 18 8.47 21.79 -2.35
C TYR A 18 7.68 22.19 -3.59
N ILE A 19 6.64 21.42 -3.96
CA ILE A 19 5.95 21.67 -5.22
C ILE A 19 5.22 23.01 -5.22
N LYS A 20 4.61 23.41 -4.10
CA LYS A 20 3.99 24.74 -3.96
C LYS A 20 5.01 25.86 -4.05
N LYS A 21 6.23 25.65 -3.56
CA LYS A 21 7.32 26.64 -3.67
C LYS A 21 7.79 26.83 -5.11
N VAL A 22 7.99 25.74 -5.85
CA VAL A 22 8.54 25.79 -7.23
C VAL A 22 7.46 25.95 -8.30
N ASN A 23 6.20 25.69 -7.96
CA ASN A 23 5.02 25.95 -8.78
C ASN A 23 3.88 26.45 -7.88
N PRO A 24 3.81 27.77 -7.60
CA PRO A 24 2.74 28.35 -6.80
C PRO A 24 1.32 28.18 -7.36
N GLN A 25 1.21 27.92 -8.67
CA GLN A 25 -0.05 27.69 -9.38
C GLN A 25 -0.36 26.20 -9.58
N VAL A 26 0.35 25.32 -8.87
CA VAL A 26 0.15 23.88 -8.98
C VAL A 26 -1.29 23.51 -8.62
N SER A 27 -1.94 22.68 -9.45
CA SER A 27 -3.30 22.22 -9.20
C SER A 27 -3.42 21.47 -7.87
N ASP A 28 -4.53 21.68 -7.16
CA ASP A 28 -4.88 20.91 -5.95
C ASP A 28 -4.88 19.39 -6.20
N SER A 29 -5.23 18.95 -7.41
CA SER A 29 -5.20 17.55 -7.80
C SER A 29 -3.80 16.93 -7.65
N VAL A 30 -2.75 17.70 -7.99
CA VAL A 30 -1.35 17.28 -7.85
C VAL A 30 -0.98 17.13 -6.39
N THR A 31 -1.33 18.11 -5.55
CA THR A 31 -1.00 18.03 -4.12
C THR A 31 -1.75 16.89 -3.40
N LYS A 32 -2.98 16.58 -3.83
CA LYS A 32 -3.78 15.46 -3.32
C LYS A 32 -3.24 14.09 -3.73
N MET A 33 -2.53 13.97 -4.85
CA MET A 33 -1.96 12.69 -5.29
C MET A 33 -0.56 12.39 -4.75
N ILE A 34 0.16 13.35 -4.15
CA ILE A 34 1.50 13.11 -3.56
C ILE A 34 1.57 11.90 -2.60
N PRO A 35 0.58 11.66 -1.71
CA PRO A 35 0.57 10.45 -0.86
C PRO A 35 0.61 9.12 -1.64
N LEU A 36 0.12 9.11 -2.89
CA LEU A 36 0.12 7.92 -3.74
C LEU A 36 1.53 7.50 -4.13
N TYR A 37 2.48 8.43 -4.31
CA TYR A 37 3.88 8.07 -4.58
C TYR A 37 4.50 7.25 -3.45
N ILE A 38 4.23 7.64 -2.21
CA ILE A 38 4.71 6.92 -1.02
C ILE A 38 4.01 5.57 -0.91
N THR A 39 2.69 5.53 -1.09
CA THR A 39 1.91 4.30 -0.97
C THR A 39 2.30 3.28 -2.03
N GLU A 40 2.27 3.67 -3.32
CA GLU A 40 2.63 2.79 -4.44
C GLU A 40 4.10 2.38 -4.42
N GLY A 41 5.01 3.30 -4.06
CA GLY A 41 6.42 3.00 -3.89
C GLY A 41 6.68 2.00 -2.78
N THR A 42 6.03 2.16 -1.61
CA THR A 42 6.19 1.24 -0.46
C THR A 42 5.76 -0.17 -0.82
N GLU A 43 4.63 -0.32 -1.54
CA GLU A 43 4.17 -1.62 -2.01
C GLU A 43 5.26 -2.30 -2.84
N GLU A 44 5.82 -1.64 -3.86
CA GLU A 44 6.85 -2.23 -4.74
C GLU A 44 8.27 -2.20 -4.17
N GLY A 45 8.49 -1.61 -2.99
CA GLY A 45 9.81 -1.41 -2.39
C GLY A 45 10.67 -0.35 -3.12
N VAL A 46 10.04 0.54 -3.86
CA VAL A 46 10.67 1.66 -4.58
C VAL A 46 10.52 2.95 -3.76
N ARG A 47 11.57 3.76 -3.77
CA ARG A 47 11.55 5.10 -3.18
C ARG A 47 10.58 6.03 -3.91
N GLY A 48 9.38 6.18 -3.37
CA GLY A 48 8.34 7.07 -3.91
C GLY A 48 8.73 8.54 -3.97
N ASP A 49 9.64 8.99 -3.11
CA ASP A 49 10.20 10.36 -3.14
C ASP A 49 11.11 10.61 -4.35
N ILE A 50 11.85 9.59 -4.80
CA ILE A 50 12.60 9.63 -6.05
C ILE A 50 11.66 9.69 -7.25
N ALA A 51 10.61 8.87 -7.27
CA ALA A 51 9.60 8.90 -8.33
C ALA A 51 8.92 10.27 -8.41
N PHE A 52 8.58 10.88 -7.28
CA PHE A 52 8.03 12.24 -7.26
C PHE A 52 9.04 13.28 -7.79
N ALA A 53 10.29 13.22 -7.35
CA ALA A 53 11.35 14.12 -7.85
C ALA A 53 11.57 13.98 -9.37
N GLN A 54 11.51 12.75 -9.89
CA GLN A 54 11.54 12.49 -11.32
C GLN A 54 10.31 13.11 -12.00
N SER A 55 9.12 12.96 -11.43
CA SER A 55 7.91 13.56 -12.03
C SER A 55 7.98 15.08 -12.08
N CYS A 56 8.55 15.72 -11.05
CA CYS A 56 8.86 17.15 -11.08
C CYS A 56 9.80 17.51 -12.24
N LEU A 57 10.83 16.70 -12.52
CA LEU A 57 11.73 16.93 -13.64
C LEU A 57 11.01 16.82 -14.99
N GLU A 58 10.26 15.73 -15.19
CA GLU A 58 9.63 15.37 -16.48
C GLU A 58 8.49 16.31 -16.88
N THR A 59 7.80 16.87 -15.89
CA THR A 59 6.63 17.74 -16.12
C THR A 59 6.93 19.22 -15.97
N GLY A 60 8.19 19.59 -15.70
CA GLY A 60 8.55 20.97 -15.36
C GLY A 60 7.80 21.45 -14.11
N ASN A 61 7.88 20.67 -13.03
CA ASN A 61 7.16 20.87 -11.77
C ASN A 61 5.63 20.93 -11.95
N PHE A 62 5.06 20.00 -12.73
CA PHE A 62 3.63 19.91 -13.03
C PHE A 62 3.05 21.15 -13.70
N THR A 63 3.88 21.94 -14.39
CA THR A 63 3.39 22.99 -15.30
C THR A 63 3.01 22.41 -16.65
N PHE A 64 3.62 21.29 -17.04
CA PHE A 64 3.50 20.62 -18.33
C PHE A 64 3.84 21.53 -19.54
N SER A 65 4.45 22.70 -19.28
CA SER A 65 4.83 23.63 -20.34
C SER A 65 5.93 23.01 -21.20
N GLY A 66 5.64 22.85 -22.50
CA GLY A 66 6.53 22.15 -23.44
C GLY A 66 6.69 20.65 -23.18
N SER A 67 5.87 20.05 -22.30
CA SER A 67 5.90 18.60 -22.05
C SER A 67 5.12 17.85 -23.13
N ALA A 68 5.58 16.64 -23.46
CA ALA A 68 4.90 15.74 -24.40
C ALA A 68 3.69 15.01 -23.78
N VAL A 69 3.40 15.28 -22.50
CA VAL A 69 2.28 14.73 -21.73
C VAL A 69 1.51 15.85 -21.05
N THR A 70 0.23 15.63 -20.79
CA THR A 70 -0.65 16.56 -20.07
C THR A 70 -1.13 15.95 -18.74
N LEU A 71 -1.63 16.81 -17.84
CA LEU A 71 -2.08 16.40 -16.50
C LEU A 71 -3.16 15.32 -16.54
N ASP A 72 -4.10 15.40 -17.48
CA ASP A 72 -5.22 14.46 -17.65
C ASP A 72 -4.78 13.08 -18.16
N GLN A 73 -3.60 12.96 -18.77
CA GLN A 73 -3.04 11.66 -19.15
C GLN A 73 -2.58 10.83 -17.94
N ASN A 74 -2.48 11.43 -16.75
CA ASN A 74 -1.93 10.80 -15.55
C ASN A 74 -0.52 10.22 -15.74
N ASN A 75 0.25 10.69 -16.72
CA ASN A 75 1.60 10.23 -17.02
C ASN A 75 2.61 11.27 -16.57
N PHE A 76 3.05 11.18 -15.33
CA PHE A 76 3.88 12.23 -14.73
C PHE A 76 5.38 12.04 -14.94
N CYS A 77 5.78 10.98 -15.62
CA CYS A 77 7.20 10.68 -15.87
C CYS A 77 7.56 10.60 -17.36
N GLY A 78 6.67 11.06 -18.25
CA GLY A 78 6.90 11.02 -19.70
C GLY A 78 6.99 9.59 -20.26
N LEU A 79 6.38 8.61 -19.59
CA LEU A 79 6.49 7.21 -19.99
C LEU A 79 5.99 7.01 -21.44
N GLY A 80 6.83 6.42 -22.29
CA GLY A 80 6.51 6.20 -23.70
C GLY A 80 6.79 7.37 -24.64
N VAL A 81 7.32 8.50 -24.15
CA VAL A 81 7.82 9.58 -25.00
C VAL A 81 9.23 9.22 -25.48
N ASN A 82 9.32 8.52 -26.62
CA ASN A 82 10.58 8.03 -27.18
C ASN A 82 11.06 8.81 -28.43
N VAL A 83 10.26 9.74 -28.94
CA VAL A 83 10.58 10.63 -30.06
C VAL A 83 9.91 11.99 -29.82
N THR A 84 10.61 13.08 -30.15
CA THR A 84 10.06 14.44 -30.08
C THR A 84 8.76 14.54 -30.88
N GLY A 85 7.68 15.03 -30.26
CA GLY A 85 6.37 15.17 -30.89
C GLY A 85 5.41 13.98 -30.70
N LYS A 86 5.87 12.84 -30.17
CA LYS A 86 5.00 11.70 -29.85
C LYS A 86 4.35 11.88 -28.48
N LYS A 87 3.03 11.66 -28.40
CA LYS A 87 2.29 11.65 -27.13
C LYS A 87 2.69 10.43 -26.30
N GLY A 88 2.97 10.63 -25.01
CA GLY A 88 3.26 9.55 -24.07
C GLY A 88 2.04 8.67 -23.77
N CYS A 89 2.25 7.61 -22.99
CA CYS A 89 1.17 6.76 -22.48
C CYS A 89 0.13 7.56 -21.68
N SER A 90 -1.11 7.05 -21.59
CA SER A 90 -2.20 7.61 -20.78
C SER A 90 -2.78 6.57 -19.83
N PHE A 91 -3.13 6.99 -18.63
CA PHE A 91 -3.67 6.13 -17.57
C PHE A 91 -5.01 6.65 -17.07
N LYS A 92 -5.87 5.73 -16.61
CA LYS A 92 -7.24 6.07 -16.19
C LYS A 92 -7.28 6.93 -14.94
N THR A 93 -6.30 6.75 -14.05
CA THR A 93 -6.22 7.49 -12.77
C THR A 93 -4.79 7.86 -12.43
N ALA A 94 -4.60 8.90 -11.61
CA ALA A 94 -3.30 9.29 -11.08
C ALA A 94 -2.61 8.12 -10.35
N LYS A 95 -3.38 7.30 -9.64
CA LYS A 95 -2.88 6.09 -8.96
C LYS A 95 -2.27 5.09 -9.94
N GLU A 96 -2.95 4.82 -11.06
CA GLU A 96 -2.46 3.90 -12.10
C GLU A 96 -1.21 4.43 -12.80
N GLY A 97 -1.17 5.73 -13.11
CA GLY A 97 0.00 6.34 -13.75
C GLY A 97 1.23 6.41 -12.84
N ILE A 98 1.04 6.75 -11.56
CA ILE A 98 2.09 6.69 -10.55
C ILE A 98 2.57 5.24 -10.37
N ARG A 99 1.65 4.26 -10.33
CA ARG A 99 2.01 2.85 -10.27
C ARG A 99 2.84 2.42 -11.47
N ALA A 100 2.45 2.83 -12.69
CA ALA A 100 3.21 2.51 -13.89
C ALA A 100 4.65 3.06 -13.81
N GLN A 101 4.81 4.31 -13.37
CA GLN A 101 6.15 4.88 -13.14
C GLN A 101 6.95 4.08 -12.10
N ILE A 102 6.35 3.76 -10.96
CA ILE A 102 7.00 2.99 -9.89
C ILE A 102 7.45 1.62 -10.40
N GLN A 103 6.61 0.94 -11.17
CA GLN A 103 6.95 -0.33 -11.81
C GLN A 103 8.10 -0.16 -12.80
N HIS A 104 8.10 0.90 -13.62
CA HIS A 104 9.19 1.16 -14.54
C HIS A 104 10.52 1.34 -13.81
N LEU A 105 10.54 2.16 -12.74
CA LEU A 105 11.71 2.35 -11.88
C LEU A 105 12.17 1.04 -11.22
N GLN A 106 11.23 0.19 -10.77
CA GLN A 106 11.54 -1.12 -10.21
C GLN A 106 12.22 -2.03 -11.25
N ALA A 107 11.74 -2.00 -12.50
CA ALA A 107 12.33 -2.78 -13.59
C ALA A 107 13.77 -2.37 -13.85
N TYR A 108 14.05 -1.06 -13.84
CA TYR A 108 15.41 -0.53 -13.92
C TYR A 108 16.27 -1.00 -12.74
N ALA A 109 15.73 -0.94 -11.53
CA ALA A 109 16.52 -1.06 -10.31
C ALA A 109 16.83 -2.50 -9.86
N CYS A 110 16.00 -3.49 -10.22
CA CYS A 110 16.19 -4.87 -9.76
C CYS A 110 15.57 -5.92 -10.69
N THR A 111 15.70 -7.21 -10.33
CA THR A 111 15.18 -8.37 -11.07
C THR A 111 14.00 -9.09 -10.40
N ASP A 112 13.55 -8.61 -9.24
CA ASP A 112 12.45 -9.22 -8.47
C ASP A 112 11.08 -9.08 -9.15
N GLY A 113 10.15 -10.01 -8.94
CA GLY A 113 8.78 -9.87 -9.47
C GLY A 113 8.05 -8.64 -8.91
N LEU A 114 7.15 -8.06 -9.70
CA LEU A 114 6.21 -7.05 -9.19
C LEU A 114 5.31 -7.66 -8.12
N LYS A 115 5.00 -6.88 -7.08
CA LYS A 115 4.05 -7.29 -6.04
C LYS A 115 2.61 -6.98 -6.42
N GLN A 116 2.40 -5.96 -7.26
CA GLN A 116 1.09 -5.60 -7.78
C GLN A 116 0.94 -5.99 -9.25
N LYS A 117 -0.30 -5.93 -9.76
CA LYS A 117 -0.59 -6.12 -11.19
C LYS A 117 0.22 -5.13 -12.02
N CYS A 118 0.88 -5.60 -13.08
CA CYS A 118 1.58 -4.74 -14.04
C CYS A 118 0.59 -3.79 -14.74
N ILE A 119 0.82 -2.50 -14.60
CA ILE A 119 0.10 -1.40 -15.27
C ILE A 119 1.03 -0.68 -16.26
N ASP A 120 2.33 -0.70 -16.02
CA ASP A 120 3.33 -0.17 -16.94
C ASP A 120 3.33 -0.95 -18.28
N PRO A 121 2.89 -0.33 -19.39
CA PRO A 121 2.83 -1.00 -20.69
C PRO A 121 4.23 -1.20 -21.31
N ARG A 122 5.26 -0.63 -20.69
CA ARG A 122 6.66 -0.67 -21.13
C ARG A 122 7.56 -1.46 -20.19
N TYR A 123 7.01 -2.01 -19.11
CA TYR A 123 7.75 -2.75 -18.09
C TYR A 123 8.63 -3.83 -18.70
N THR A 124 8.08 -4.47 -19.71
CA THR A 124 8.63 -5.65 -20.36
C THR A 124 9.75 -5.31 -21.35
N TYR A 125 9.92 -4.04 -21.75
CA TYR A 125 11.01 -3.57 -22.62
C TYR A 125 12.28 -3.22 -21.86
N VAL A 126 12.20 -3.10 -20.53
CA VAL A 126 13.34 -2.71 -19.71
C VAL A 126 14.25 -3.93 -19.52
N SER A 127 15.53 -3.80 -19.87
CA SER A 127 16.53 -4.76 -19.42
C SER A 127 16.63 -4.68 -17.91
N ARG A 128 16.10 -5.69 -17.23
CA ARG A 128 15.88 -5.60 -15.79
C ARG A 128 17.18 -5.50 -14.97
N GLY A 129 17.17 -4.67 -13.92
CA GLY A 129 18.36 -4.41 -13.10
C GLY A 129 19.47 -3.66 -13.84
N CYS A 130 19.13 -2.92 -14.91
CA CYS A 130 20.13 -2.15 -15.66
C CYS A 130 20.54 -0.83 -14.98
N ALA A 131 19.75 -0.29 -14.04
CA ALA A 131 20.06 0.95 -13.33
C ALA A 131 19.62 0.86 -11.85
N GLU A 132 20.46 0.28 -10.98
CA GLU A 132 20.18 0.16 -9.53
C GLU A 132 20.11 1.52 -8.81
N TYR A 133 20.82 2.52 -9.33
CA TYR A 133 20.99 3.84 -8.72
C TYR A 133 20.37 4.94 -9.58
N VAL A 134 19.90 6.02 -8.94
CA VAL A 134 19.29 7.19 -9.62
C VAL A 134 20.24 7.80 -10.64
N GLU A 135 21.52 7.87 -10.33
CA GLU A 135 22.57 8.35 -11.23
C GLU A 135 22.56 7.57 -12.56
N HIS A 136 22.34 6.26 -12.51
CA HIS A 136 22.32 5.36 -13.66
C HIS A 136 21.01 5.40 -14.48
N LEU A 137 20.03 6.22 -14.08
CA LEU A 137 18.89 6.51 -14.94
C LEU A 137 19.30 7.39 -16.14
N GLY A 138 20.43 8.10 -16.05
CA GLY A 138 21.06 8.71 -17.22
C GLY A 138 21.88 7.71 -18.00
N ILE A 139 21.59 7.55 -19.30
CA ILE A 139 22.27 6.58 -20.18
C ILE A 139 23.78 6.84 -20.24
N GLN A 140 24.20 8.11 -20.21
CA GLN A 140 25.61 8.48 -20.32
C GLN A 140 26.38 8.19 -19.03
N GLU A 141 25.69 8.23 -17.89
CA GLU A 141 26.26 7.99 -16.57
C GLU A 141 26.15 6.52 -16.13
N ASN A 142 25.42 5.70 -16.88
CA ASN A 142 25.27 4.28 -16.60
C ASN A 142 26.37 3.46 -17.28
N PRO A 143 27.19 2.69 -16.53
CA PRO A 143 28.21 1.80 -17.10
C PRO A 143 27.68 0.78 -18.11
N LYS A 144 26.37 0.44 -18.06
CA LYS A 144 25.71 -0.48 -19.00
C LYS A 144 25.23 0.22 -20.29
N GLY A 145 25.35 1.54 -20.40
CA GLY A 145 24.84 2.30 -21.55
C GLY A 145 23.32 2.22 -21.72
N GLN A 146 22.60 1.98 -20.61
CA GLN A 146 21.15 1.88 -20.51
C GLN A 146 20.64 2.88 -19.49
N GLY A 147 19.36 3.23 -19.53
CA GLY A 147 18.81 4.25 -18.63
C GLY A 147 17.53 4.83 -19.17
N TRP A 148 16.88 5.64 -18.35
CA TRP A 148 15.64 6.32 -18.65
C TRP A 148 15.81 7.37 -19.74
N ALA A 149 16.86 8.19 -19.67
CA ALA A 149 17.05 9.33 -20.56
C ALA A 149 18.46 9.39 -21.16
N SER A 150 18.54 9.85 -22.40
CA SER A 150 19.80 10.04 -23.14
C SER A 150 20.54 11.34 -22.78
N GLY A 151 19.86 12.29 -22.13
CA GLY A 151 20.45 13.56 -21.75
C GLY A 151 21.51 13.43 -20.64
N LYS A 152 22.58 14.21 -20.75
CA LYS A 152 23.62 14.30 -19.71
C LYS A 152 23.03 14.70 -18.35
N ASN A 153 23.59 14.12 -17.30
CA ASN A 153 23.32 14.42 -15.91
C ASN A 153 21.85 14.20 -15.51
N TYR A 154 21.12 13.32 -16.21
CA TYR A 154 19.69 13.10 -15.93
C TYR A 154 19.45 12.67 -14.47
N GLY A 155 20.17 11.65 -14.00
CA GLY A 155 20.10 11.21 -12.62
C GLY A 155 20.45 12.32 -11.63
N GLN A 156 21.48 13.12 -11.92
CA GLN A 156 21.88 14.24 -11.06
C GLN A 156 20.78 15.32 -10.95
N LYS A 157 20.02 15.58 -12.03
CA LYS A 157 18.89 16.52 -11.99
C LYS A 157 17.79 16.03 -11.04
N ILE A 158 17.48 14.73 -11.05
CA ILE A 158 16.54 14.12 -10.10
C ILE A 158 17.07 14.28 -8.66
N ILE A 159 18.35 14.00 -8.45
CA ILE A 159 19.00 14.13 -7.13
C ILE A 159 18.95 15.57 -6.63
N ASN A 160 19.13 16.57 -7.49
CA ASN A 160 19.05 17.98 -7.11
C ASN A 160 17.63 18.36 -6.65
N ILE A 161 16.60 17.89 -7.34
CA ILE A 161 15.20 18.08 -6.93
C ILE A 161 14.94 17.38 -5.59
N LEU A 162 15.36 16.12 -5.45
CA LEU A 162 15.23 15.36 -4.21
C LEU A 162 15.92 16.06 -3.04
N ASN A 163 17.13 16.57 -3.23
CA ASN A 163 17.84 17.36 -2.22
C ASN A 163 17.10 18.66 -1.91
N GLY A 164 16.50 19.31 -2.91
CA GLY A 164 15.61 20.46 -2.71
C GLY A 164 14.43 20.13 -1.79
N ILE A 165 13.78 18.97 -2.01
CA ILE A 165 12.69 18.47 -1.16
C ILE A 165 13.22 18.19 0.27
N LEU A 166 14.32 17.45 0.40
CA LEU A 166 14.91 17.08 1.70
C LEU A 166 15.45 18.28 2.48
N SER A 167 15.87 19.34 1.78
CA SER A 167 16.38 20.58 2.38
C SER A 167 15.30 21.46 3.01
N ILE A 168 14.02 21.16 2.73
CA ILE A 168 12.90 21.87 3.35
C ILE A 168 12.94 21.57 4.83
N LYS A 169 13.44 22.57 5.55
CA LYS A 169 13.24 22.75 6.98
C LYS A 169 11.76 23.06 7.14
N THR A 170 10.95 22.03 7.34
CA THR A 170 9.72 22.26 8.10
C THR A 170 10.15 22.95 9.39
N SER A 171 9.49 24.06 9.76
CA SER A 171 9.85 24.89 10.92
C SER A 171 10.28 24.00 12.08
N LYS A 172 11.33 24.39 12.81
CA LYS A 172 11.83 23.69 14.01
C LYS A 172 10.73 23.68 15.10
N THR A 173 9.79 22.77 14.89
CA THR A 173 8.80 22.13 15.75
C THR A 173 8.16 21.00 14.92
N GLU A 174 8.98 20.10 14.36
CA GLU A 174 8.57 18.72 14.06
C GLU A 174 9.57 17.71 14.66
N LYS A 175 10.23 18.14 15.74
CA LYS A 175 10.26 17.32 16.95
C LYS A 175 9.23 17.84 17.95
N GLU A 176 8.10 18.36 17.48
CA GLU A 176 6.88 18.36 18.27
C GLU A 176 6.17 17.04 18.00
N SER A 177 6.11 16.28 19.08
CA SER A 177 5.22 15.18 19.33
C SER A 177 4.07 15.06 18.31
N ASN A 178 4.09 13.98 17.52
CA ASN A 178 2.98 13.49 16.69
C ASN A 178 1.84 13.04 17.64
N THR A 179 1.31 14.00 18.37
CA THR A 179 0.65 13.86 19.66
C THR A 179 -0.56 14.74 19.55
N MET A 180 -1.65 14.09 19.16
CA MET A 180 -3.00 14.59 19.34
C MET A 180 -3.11 15.31 20.68
N ASN A 181 -3.56 16.56 20.65
CA ASN A 181 -3.97 17.26 21.86
C ASN A 181 -5.14 16.50 22.48
N ILE A 182 -4.92 15.92 23.65
CA ILE A 182 -5.97 15.22 24.40
C ILE A 182 -6.57 16.24 25.36
N ASN A 183 -7.79 16.68 25.07
CA ASN A 183 -8.50 17.63 25.92
C ASN A 183 -8.88 16.95 27.25
N THR A 184 -8.51 17.57 28.37
CA THR A 184 -8.72 17.05 29.73
C THR A 184 -9.85 17.76 30.49
N SER A 185 -10.57 18.69 29.86
CA SER A 185 -11.60 19.48 30.54
C SER A 185 -12.85 18.70 30.95
N LEU A 186 -13.04 17.48 30.45
CA LEU A 186 -14.20 16.62 30.70
C LEU A 186 -13.85 15.36 31.51
N ILE A 187 -12.73 15.39 32.24
CA ILE A 187 -12.37 14.31 33.16
C ILE A 187 -13.37 14.27 34.33
N SER A 188 -13.97 13.10 34.58
CA SER A 188 -14.82 12.85 35.74
C SER A 188 -14.49 11.49 36.37
N ASN A 189 -15.01 11.21 37.56
CA ASN A 189 -14.87 9.89 38.22
C ASN A 189 -16.06 8.95 37.96
N ASN A 190 -16.99 9.31 37.10
CA ASN A 190 -18.21 8.54 36.87
C ASN A 190 -17.89 7.15 36.29
N ASN A 191 -18.69 6.14 36.70
CA ASN A 191 -18.59 4.76 36.23
C ASN A 191 -17.16 4.20 36.30
N SER A 192 -16.51 4.27 37.48
CA SER A 192 -15.11 3.89 37.61
C SER A 192 -14.76 3.22 38.95
N TYR A 193 -13.65 2.49 38.95
CA TYR A 193 -13.02 1.93 40.15
C TYR A 193 -11.80 2.76 40.56
N ALA A 194 -11.58 3.01 41.85
CA ALA A 194 -10.36 3.65 42.33
C ALA A 194 -9.16 2.67 42.37
N GLY A 195 -7.94 3.21 42.37
CA GLY A 195 -6.71 2.45 42.67
C GLY A 195 -6.21 1.55 41.54
N GLN A 196 -6.38 1.97 40.28
CA GLN A 196 -5.85 1.25 39.13
C GLN A 196 -4.37 1.59 38.88
N LYS A 197 -3.59 0.57 38.50
CA LYS A 197 -2.29 0.73 37.84
C LYS A 197 -2.37 0.12 36.43
N PRO A 198 -2.43 0.93 35.36
CA PRO A 198 -2.54 0.41 34.00
C PRO A 198 -1.34 -0.47 33.63
N ALA A 199 -1.64 -1.64 33.06
CA ALA A 199 -0.67 -2.54 32.45
C ALA A 199 -0.96 -2.79 30.96
N TYR A 200 -2.20 -2.52 30.52
CA TYR A 200 -2.68 -2.74 29.15
C TYR A 200 -3.43 -1.54 28.60
N ILE A 201 -3.54 -1.47 27.26
CA ILE A 201 -4.46 -0.58 26.56
C ILE A 201 -5.41 -1.45 25.74
N VAL A 202 -6.72 -1.21 25.84
CA VAL A 202 -7.75 -1.90 25.05
C VAL A 202 -8.37 -0.90 24.07
N ILE A 203 -8.29 -1.22 22.79
CA ILE A 203 -8.87 -0.41 21.71
C ILE A 203 -10.29 -0.86 21.44
N HIS A 204 -11.19 0.12 21.27
CA HIS A 204 -12.61 -0.05 21.03
C HIS A 204 -13.12 0.83 19.89
N ASN A 205 -14.33 0.53 19.42
CA ASN A 205 -15.14 1.46 18.65
C ASN A 205 -16.43 1.74 19.42
N THR A 206 -16.89 3.00 19.36
CA THR A 206 -18.12 3.38 20.09
C THR A 206 -19.37 2.71 19.53
N ASP A 207 -19.32 2.26 18.28
CA ASP A 207 -20.44 1.71 17.50
C ASP A 207 -21.68 2.64 17.46
N ASN A 208 -21.47 3.92 17.79
CA ASN A 208 -22.50 4.94 17.76
C ASN A 208 -22.37 5.75 16.46
N TYR A 209 -23.15 5.35 15.46
CA TYR A 209 -23.17 5.97 14.14
C TYR A 209 -24.11 7.18 14.05
N ALA A 210 -24.73 7.61 15.15
CA ALA A 210 -25.58 8.80 15.13
C ALA A 210 -24.77 10.05 14.76
N LYS A 211 -25.41 10.99 14.05
CA LYS A 211 -24.80 12.27 13.70
C LYS A 211 -24.48 13.05 14.99
N GLY A 212 -23.24 13.51 15.13
CA GLY A 212 -22.77 14.25 16.31
C GLY A 212 -22.29 13.39 17.47
N ALA A 213 -22.24 12.06 17.32
CA ALA A 213 -21.64 11.14 18.28
C ALA A 213 -20.09 11.20 18.24
N ASN A 214 -19.53 12.38 18.39
CA ASN A 214 -18.08 12.66 18.33
C ASN A 214 -17.39 12.41 19.68
N ALA A 215 -16.08 12.62 19.75
CA ALA A 215 -15.29 12.40 20.96
C ALA A 215 -15.76 13.30 22.12
N LYS A 216 -16.01 14.59 21.85
CA LYS A 216 -16.52 15.53 22.83
C LYS A 216 -17.88 15.11 23.39
N ALA A 217 -18.80 14.67 22.54
CA ALA A 217 -20.15 14.27 22.93
C ALA A 217 -20.12 13.06 23.88
N HIS A 218 -19.30 12.04 23.56
CA HIS A 218 -19.13 10.88 24.45
C HIS A 218 -18.45 11.25 25.76
N ALA A 219 -17.38 12.05 25.72
CA ALA A 219 -16.69 12.51 26.93
C ALA A 219 -17.63 13.33 27.83
N LYS A 220 -18.42 14.24 27.24
CA LYS A 220 -19.40 15.06 27.96
C LYS A 220 -20.51 14.19 28.56
N ALA A 221 -21.04 13.22 27.81
CA ALA A 221 -22.07 12.32 28.32
C ALA A 221 -21.56 11.49 29.51
N GLN A 222 -20.31 11.03 29.48
CA GLN A 222 -19.68 10.37 30.63
C GLN A 222 -19.50 11.33 31.81
N HIS A 223 -18.98 12.54 31.55
CA HIS A 223 -18.77 13.58 32.54
C HIS A 223 -20.05 13.97 33.28
N ASP A 224 -21.15 14.10 32.56
CA ASP A 224 -22.45 14.51 33.11
C ASP A 224 -23.22 13.34 33.76
N GLY A 225 -22.67 12.12 33.74
CA GLY A 225 -23.29 10.95 34.37
C GLY A 225 -24.38 10.28 33.53
N ASN A 226 -24.43 10.53 32.23
CA ASN A 226 -25.48 10.02 31.33
C ASN A 226 -25.26 8.56 30.89
N PHE A 227 -24.13 7.94 31.25
CA PHE A 227 -23.84 6.55 30.92
C PHE A 227 -24.30 5.60 32.02
N LYS A 228 -24.95 4.50 31.62
CA LYS A 228 -25.42 3.44 32.53
C LYS A 228 -24.63 2.15 32.28
N GLY A 229 -23.66 1.87 33.15
CA GLY A 229 -22.93 0.59 33.15
C GLY A 229 -21.74 0.50 32.18
N TYR A 230 -21.25 1.62 31.66
CA TYR A 230 -20.05 1.67 30.83
C TYR A 230 -19.33 3.02 30.94
N SER A 231 -18.04 3.01 30.62
CA SER A 231 -17.19 4.21 30.50
C SER A 231 -15.89 3.83 29.80
N ALA A 232 -15.16 4.84 29.33
CA ALA A 232 -13.81 4.69 28.78
C ALA A 232 -12.90 5.80 29.31
N HIS A 233 -11.59 5.63 29.13
CA HIS A 233 -10.63 6.64 29.54
C HIS A 233 -10.49 7.75 28.52
N VAL A 234 -10.50 7.40 27.23
CA VAL A 234 -10.28 8.36 26.14
C VAL A 234 -11.23 8.08 24.98
N TYR A 235 -11.83 9.14 24.43
CA TYR A 235 -12.61 9.11 23.19
C TYR A 235 -11.84 9.86 22.09
N VAL A 236 -11.82 9.32 20.88
CA VAL A 236 -11.05 9.86 19.75
C VAL A 236 -11.90 9.82 18.49
N ASP A 237 -11.98 10.93 17.76
CA ASP A 237 -12.61 11.00 16.43
C ASP A 237 -11.64 11.51 15.36
N ASP A 238 -12.15 11.82 14.17
CA ASP A 238 -11.38 12.31 13.03
C ASP A 238 -10.94 13.78 13.15
N THR A 239 -11.23 14.44 14.26
CA THR A 239 -10.94 15.86 14.49
C THR A 239 -10.26 16.13 15.83
N GLU A 240 -10.64 15.44 16.90
CA GLU A 240 -10.24 15.73 18.28
C GLU A 240 -10.17 14.47 19.17
N ALA A 241 -9.61 14.63 20.38
CA ALA A 241 -9.53 13.59 21.39
C ALA A 241 -9.82 14.18 22.79
N TYR A 242 -10.55 13.43 23.62
CA TYR A 242 -10.88 13.81 25.00
C TYR A 242 -10.54 12.69 25.98
N GLN A 243 -9.85 13.06 27.05
CA GLN A 243 -9.76 12.21 28.23
C GLN A 243 -11.01 12.42 29.10
N ALA A 244 -11.69 11.33 29.44
CA ALA A 244 -12.94 11.34 30.20
C ALA A 244 -12.81 10.71 31.61
N LEU A 245 -11.67 10.04 31.91
CA LEU A 245 -11.38 9.45 33.21
C LEU A 245 -9.86 9.51 33.52
N PRO A 246 -9.44 9.74 34.79
CA PRO A 246 -8.03 9.61 35.18
C PRO A 246 -7.50 8.18 35.00
N TYR A 247 -6.24 8.03 34.59
CA TYR A 247 -5.65 6.71 34.33
C TYR A 247 -5.39 5.87 35.60
N ASN A 248 -5.37 6.49 36.78
CA ASN A 248 -5.31 5.80 38.08
C ASN A 248 -6.68 5.26 38.54
N ARG A 249 -7.71 5.34 37.68
CA ARG A 249 -9.03 4.77 37.89
C ARG A 249 -9.36 3.80 36.77
N GLY A 250 -10.05 2.71 37.10
CA GLY A 250 -10.49 1.72 36.14
C GLY A 250 -11.84 2.06 35.53
N ALA A 251 -11.91 2.20 34.20
CA ALA A 251 -13.16 2.40 33.48
C ALA A 251 -13.92 1.08 33.28
N TRP A 252 -15.23 1.16 33.07
CA TRP A 252 -16.12 0.01 32.86
C TRP A 252 -16.20 -0.33 31.36
N HIS A 253 -15.10 -0.82 30.77
CA HIS A 253 -14.99 -1.01 29.31
C HIS A 253 -14.76 -2.46 28.84
N VAL A 254 -14.30 -3.38 29.70
CA VAL A 254 -14.02 -4.79 29.32
C VAL A 254 -15.29 -5.64 29.36
N GLY A 255 -16.18 -5.41 30.33
CA GLY A 255 -17.48 -6.08 30.41
C GLY A 255 -17.39 -7.60 30.69
N VAL A 256 -18.27 -8.36 30.03
CA VAL A 256 -18.51 -9.81 30.22
C VAL A 256 -17.58 -10.67 29.37
N ASN A 257 -17.29 -11.90 29.79
CA ASN A 257 -16.52 -12.87 29.01
C ASN A 257 -17.39 -13.55 27.93
N TYR A 258 -17.04 -13.39 26.65
CA TYR A 258 -17.62 -14.18 25.54
C TYR A 258 -16.66 -15.27 25.03
N GLY A 259 -15.65 -15.64 25.84
CA GLY A 259 -14.62 -16.63 25.49
C GLY A 259 -13.30 -16.02 25.01
N GLY A 260 -12.97 -14.80 25.47
CA GLY A 260 -11.74 -14.11 25.07
C GLY A 260 -10.50 -14.70 25.73
N ARG A 261 -9.40 -14.81 24.98
CA ARG A 261 -8.16 -15.46 25.44
C ARG A 261 -7.47 -14.71 26.59
N LEU A 262 -7.69 -13.40 26.71
CA LEU A 262 -7.09 -12.57 27.75
C LEU A 262 -8.08 -12.20 28.85
N PHE A 263 -9.28 -12.80 28.87
CA PHE A 263 -10.28 -12.47 29.89
C PHE A 263 -9.75 -12.80 31.29
N GLY A 264 -10.00 -11.92 32.25
CA GLY A 264 -9.45 -12.02 33.61
C GLY A 264 -8.01 -11.50 33.73
N THR A 265 -7.16 -11.78 32.73
CA THR A 265 -5.78 -11.23 32.66
C THR A 265 -5.79 -9.74 32.36
N VAL A 266 -6.58 -9.32 31.36
CA VAL A 266 -6.85 -7.92 31.04
C VAL A 266 -8.27 -7.61 31.54
N ASN A 267 -8.40 -6.59 32.39
CA ASN A 267 -9.65 -6.26 33.05
C ASN A 267 -9.75 -4.74 33.32
N ASN A 268 -10.94 -4.30 33.72
CA ASN A 268 -11.24 -2.88 34.00
C ASN A 268 -10.30 -2.17 34.97
N ARG A 269 -9.54 -2.90 35.83
CA ARG A 269 -8.67 -2.33 36.87
C ARG A 269 -7.19 -2.34 36.52
N ASN A 270 -6.81 -2.91 35.37
CA ASN A 270 -5.44 -2.94 34.89
C ASN A 270 -5.28 -2.49 33.43
N SER A 271 -6.31 -1.86 32.86
CA SER A 271 -6.27 -1.38 31.48
C SER A 271 -6.84 0.01 31.28
N VAL A 272 -6.37 0.66 30.22
CA VAL A 272 -6.92 1.91 29.70
C VAL A 272 -7.74 1.61 28.45
N GLY A 273 -8.99 2.05 28.42
CA GLY A 273 -9.88 1.93 27.27
C GLY A 273 -9.81 3.17 26.38
N ILE A 274 -9.49 2.97 25.10
CA ILE A 274 -9.56 4.02 24.06
C ILE A 274 -10.70 3.67 23.10
N GLU A 275 -11.66 4.58 22.98
CA GLU A 275 -12.83 4.48 22.11
C GLU A 275 -12.63 5.32 20.85
N MET A 276 -12.51 4.67 19.69
CA MET A 276 -12.54 5.37 18.40
C MET A 276 -13.99 5.58 17.96
N CYS A 277 -14.42 6.83 17.87
CA CYS A 277 -15.78 7.23 17.51
C CYS A 277 -16.07 7.00 16.02
N VAL A 278 -17.26 6.49 15.72
CA VAL A 278 -17.68 6.08 14.35
C VAL A 278 -18.97 6.77 13.88
N GLN A 279 -19.14 8.05 14.21
CA GLN A 279 -20.35 8.84 13.89
C GLN A 279 -20.64 8.99 12.39
N ALA A 280 -21.89 9.32 12.01
CA ALA A 280 -22.26 9.55 10.62
C ALA A 280 -21.36 10.60 9.93
N GLY A 281 -20.81 10.24 8.77
CA GLY A 281 -20.00 11.13 7.94
C GLY A 281 -18.54 11.32 8.37
N TYR A 282 -18.08 10.64 9.43
CA TYR A 282 -16.68 10.72 9.87
C TYR A 282 -15.69 10.20 8.81
N ASN A 283 -14.48 10.75 8.81
CA ASN A 283 -13.36 10.24 8.06
C ASN A 283 -12.66 9.11 8.83
N TYR A 284 -12.94 7.86 8.43
CA TYR A 284 -12.33 6.68 9.05
C TYR A 284 -10.81 6.74 9.13
N GLU A 285 -10.12 7.08 8.04
CA GLU A 285 -8.65 7.06 8.02
C GLU A 285 -8.07 8.07 9.01
N LYS A 286 -8.69 9.24 9.12
CA LYS A 286 -8.25 10.26 10.07
C LYS A 286 -8.55 9.87 11.52
N ALA A 287 -9.74 9.33 11.81
CA ALA A 287 -10.06 8.79 13.14
C ALA A 287 -9.10 7.65 13.54
N PHE A 288 -8.77 6.77 12.59
CA PHE A 288 -7.82 5.68 12.79
C PHE A 288 -6.42 6.20 13.11
N GLN A 289 -5.87 7.14 12.33
CA GLN A 289 -4.55 7.73 12.60
C GLN A 289 -4.52 8.50 13.91
N ASN A 290 -5.57 9.26 14.24
CA ASN A 290 -5.68 9.97 15.51
C ASN A 290 -5.66 8.98 16.69
N THR A 291 -6.39 7.87 16.57
CA THR A 291 -6.42 6.80 17.59
C THR A 291 -5.04 6.15 17.77
N VAL A 292 -4.32 5.89 16.67
CA VAL A 292 -2.93 5.41 16.71
C VAL A 292 -2.03 6.40 17.46
N GLN A 293 -2.15 7.70 17.18
CA GLN A 293 -1.34 8.73 17.84
C GLN A 293 -1.63 8.81 19.34
N VAL A 294 -2.91 8.86 19.73
CA VAL A 294 -3.33 8.81 21.14
C VAL A 294 -2.80 7.55 21.82
N CYS A 295 -2.93 6.39 21.18
CA CYS A 295 -2.40 5.14 21.74
C CYS A 295 -0.89 5.21 22.00
N LYS A 296 -0.10 5.75 21.06
CA LYS A 296 1.36 5.91 21.23
C LYS A 296 1.71 6.86 22.38
N GLN A 297 0.94 7.93 22.56
CA GLN A 297 1.11 8.85 23.69
C GLN A 297 0.88 8.14 25.02
N LEU A 298 -0.23 7.40 25.13
CA LEU A 298 -0.56 6.68 26.36
C LEU A 298 0.42 5.54 26.65
N MET A 299 0.88 4.82 25.62
CA MET A 299 1.96 3.84 25.75
C MET A 299 3.20 4.47 26.38
N LYS A 300 3.63 5.62 25.87
CA LYS A 300 4.79 6.35 26.39
C LYS A 300 4.55 6.86 27.81
N GLN A 301 3.39 7.49 28.07
CA GLN A 301 3.04 8.08 29.36
C GLN A 301 2.93 7.04 30.47
N LEU A 302 2.38 5.86 30.15
CA LEU A 302 2.09 4.80 31.13
C LEU A 302 3.16 3.71 31.15
N GLY A 303 4.18 3.79 30.30
CA GLY A 303 5.21 2.75 30.15
C GLY A 303 4.64 1.42 29.66
N ILE A 304 3.57 1.45 28.85
CA ILE A 304 2.91 0.25 28.34
C ILE A 304 3.52 -0.13 26.99
N PRO A 305 4.16 -1.31 26.87
CA PRO A 305 4.74 -1.77 25.62
C PRO A 305 3.67 -2.12 24.58
N ALA A 306 4.07 -2.10 23.30
CA ALA A 306 3.15 -2.27 22.18
C ALA A 306 2.42 -3.62 22.17
N ASP A 307 3.03 -4.69 22.69
CA ASP A 307 2.44 -6.03 22.81
C ASP A 307 1.25 -6.08 23.80
N ARG A 308 1.20 -5.16 24.77
CA ARG A 308 0.10 -4.97 25.72
C ARG A 308 -0.98 -3.99 25.25
N VAL A 309 -0.93 -3.58 23.99
CA VAL A 309 -2.05 -2.95 23.29
C VAL A 309 -2.85 -4.03 22.58
N VAL A 310 -4.10 -4.21 23.00
CA VAL A 310 -4.99 -5.30 22.57
C VAL A 310 -6.32 -4.76 22.09
N GLN A 311 -7.03 -5.53 21.28
CA GLN A 311 -8.42 -5.23 20.92
C GLN A 311 -9.35 -5.82 21.97
N HIS A 312 -10.54 -5.24 22.14
CA HIS A 312 -11.56 -5.78 23.04
C HIS A 312 -11.90 -7.25 22.73
N TYR A 313 -11.84 -7.62 21.44
CA TYR A 313 -11.96 -9.01 20.98
C TYR A 313 -10.91 -9.96 21.59
N ASP A 314 -9.65 -9.54 21.74
CA ASP A 314 -8.63 -10.40 22.35
C ASP A 314 -8.94 -10.62 23.84
N VAL A 315 -9.56 -9.63 24.48
CA VAL A 315 -9.90 -9.66 25.90
C VAL A 315 -11.12 -10.52 26.17
N CYS A 316 -12.25 -10.26 25.51
CA CYS A 316 -13.50 -10.94 25.83
C CYS A 316 -14.20 -11.57 24.64
N ALA A 317 -13.60 -11.61 23.45
CA ALA A 317 -14.20 -12.09 22.19
C ALA A 317 -15.39 -11.26 21.66
N LYS A 318 -15.67 -10.08 22.23
CA LYS A 318 -16.60 -9.11 21.62
C LYS A 318 -16.05 -8.64 20.27
N ASN A 319 -16.89 -8.54 19.24
CA ASN A 319 -16.48 -8.01 17.93
C ASN A 319 -16.20 -6.48 17.97
N CYS A 320 -15.15 -6.09 18.68
CA CYS A 320 -14.76 -4.72 18.94
C CYS A 320 -13.22 -4.66 18.99
N PRO A 321 -12.55 -3.65 18.39
CA PRO A 321 -13.09 -2.49 17.67
C PRO A 321 -13.71 -2.88 16.31
N SER A 322 -15.01 -2.68 16.15
CA SER A 322 -15.80 -3.28 15.06
C SER A 322 -15.37 -2.76 13.67
N ALA A 323 -15.15 -1.45 13.53
CA ALA A 323 -14.81 -0.80 12.28
C ALA A 323 -13.37 -1.14 11.85
N ILE A 324 -12.43 -1.16 12.79
CA ILE A 324 -11.04 -1.58 12.55
C ILE A 324 -11.00 -3.05 12.12
N ARG A 325 -11.76 -3.91 12.78
CA ARG A 325 -11.85 -5.34 12.45
C ARG A 325 -12.50 -5.58 11.09
N ALA A 326 -13.60 -4.88 10.79
CA ALA A 326 -14.30 -5.00 9.51
C ALA A 326 -13.42 -4.64 8.31
N LYS A 327 -12.46 -3.72 8.49
CA LYS A 327 -11.49 -3.33 7.45
C LYS A 327 -10.20 -4.16 7.45
N GLY A 328 -10.02 -5.07 8.40
CA GLY A 328 -8.79 -5.86 8.53
C GLY A 328 -7.57 -5.05 9.00
N ASP A 329 -7.79 -3.87 9.58
CA ASP A 329 -6.74 -2.89 9.88
C ASP A 329 -6.03 -3.12 11.22
N TRP A 330 -6.38 -4.17 11.98
CA TRP A 330 -5.76 -4.41 13.28
C TRP A 330 -4.23 -4.61 13.18
N ASN A 331 -3.76 -5.34 12.18
CA ASN A 331 -2.32 -5.53 11.95
C ASN A 331 -1.63 -4.21 11.61
N ARG A 332 -2.30 -3.37 10.81
CA ARG A 332 -1.83 -2.02 10.48
C ARG A 332 -1.75 -1.14 11.72
N PHE A 333 -2.76 -1.19 12.61
CA PHE A 333 -2.75 -0.47 13.88
C PHE A 333 -1.53 -0.86 14.72
N LYS A 334 -1.29 -2.17 14.88
CA LYS A 334 -0.14 -2.71 15.62
C LYS A 334 1.21 -2.27 15.05
N GLN A 335 1.35 -2.27 13.72
CA GLN A 335 2.56 -1.78 13.06
C GLN A 335 2.80 -0.30 13.34
N LEU A 336 1.78 0.54 13.22
CA LEU A 336 1.91 2.00 13.37
C LEU A 336 2.22 2.45 14.80
N ILE A 337 1.74 1.71 15.82
CA ILE A 337 2.12 1.95 17.23
C ILE A 337 3.53 1.45 17.59
N GLY A 338 4.24 0.85 16.63
CA GLY A 338 5.61 0.39 16.82
C GLY A 338 5.73 -0.99 17.46
N ALA A 339 4.71 -1.86 17.33
CA ALA A 339 4.88 -3.26 17.69
C ALA A 339 5.89 -3.90 16.73
N LYS A 340 7.06 -4.32 17.25
CA LYS A 340 7.93 -5.25 16.52
C LYS A 340 7.10 -6.47 16.18
N THR A 341 7.10 -6.89 14.93
CA THR A 341 6.41 -8.10 14.47
C THR A 341 6.99 -9.32 15.16
N ALA A 342 6.52 -9.62 16.36
CA ALA A 342 6.44 -10.98 16.84
C ALA A 342 5.23 -11.58 16.13
N THR A 343 5.49 -12.49 15.19
CA THR A 343 4.44 -13.33 14.60
C THR A 343 3.76 -14.05 15.76
N PRO A 344 2.50 -13.76 16.10
CA PRO A 344 1.83 -14.50 17.16
C PRO A 344 1.75 -15.94 16.68
N THR A 345 2.34 -16.86 17.43
CA THR A 345 2.06 -18.29 17.30
C THR A 345 0.65 -18.51 17.85
N VAL A 346 -0.35 -18.11 17.07
CA VAL A 346 -1.66 -18.76 17.13
C VAL A 346 -1.37 -20.21 16.76
N ASP A 347 -1.74 -21.17 17.60
CA ASP A 347 -1.62 -22.57 17.18
C ASP A 347 -2.40 -22.74 15.87
N LYS A 348 -1.65 -22.95 14.80
CA LYS A 348 -2.14 -22.95 13.43
C LYS A 348 -2.83 -24.29 13.16
N TYR A 349 -4.08 -24.40 13.58
CA TYR A 349 -4.91 -25.55 13.28
C TYR A 349 -5.75 -25.32 12.03
N TYR A 350 -5.72 -26.30 11.14
CA TYR A 350 -6.70 -26.51 10.09
C TYR A 350 -7.94 -27.17 10.67
N ARG A 351 -9.10 -26.55 10.53
CA ARG A 351 -10.37 -26.99 11.14
C ARG A 351 -11.33 -27.49 10.08
N THR A 352 -11.81 -28.72 10.23
CA THR A 352 -12.77 -29.33 9.30
C THR A 352 -14.19 -29.12 9.82
N ARG A 353 -15.01 -28.32 9.13
CA ARG A 353 -16.38 -27.90 9.54
C ARG A 353 -17.31 -27.82 8.33
N LYS A 354 -18.64 -27.87 8.51
CA LYS A 354 -19.60 -27.62 7.43
C LYS A 354 -19.55 -26.16 6.94
N SER A 355 -19.40 -25.22 7.87
CA SER A 355 -19.08 -23.82 7.59
C SER A 355 -18.19 -23.23 8.67
N TRP A 356 -17.51 -22.11 8.41
CA TRP A 356 -16.68 -21.46 9.44
C TRP A 356 -17.48 -21.02 10.67
N ALA A 357 -18.67 -20.46 10.43
CA ALA A 357 -19.60 -19.99 11.45
C ALA A 357 -20.21 -21.14 12.27
N ASP A 358 -20.38 -22.33 11.67
CA ASP A 358 -20.90 -23.52 12.34
C ASP A 358 -19.78 -24.27 13.08
N SER A 359 -19.37 -23.73 14.23
CA SER A 359 -18.35 -24.34 15.07
C SER A 359 -18.75 -25.72 15.63
N LYS A 360 -20.05 -25.99 15.79
CA LYS A 360 -20.56 -27.27 16.32
C LYS A 360 -20.38 -28.42 15.34
N SER A 361 -20.32 -28.10 14.04
CA SER A 361 -20.00 -29.09 13.01
C SER A 361 -18.52 -29.50 12.96
N GLN A 362 -17.64 -29.04 13.86
CA GLN A 362 -16.22 -29.36 13.72
C GLN A 362 -15.94 -30.85 13.95
N ILE A 363 -15.37 -31.51 12.94
CA ILE A 363 -15.02 -32.95 12.99
C ILE A 363 -13.50 -33.19 13.11
N GLY A 364 -12.68 -32.14 13.06
CA GLY A 364 -11.24 -32.27 13.25
C GLY A 364 -10.51 -30.94 13.33
N ALA A 365 -9.36 -30.94 14.00
CA ALA A 365 -8.44 -29.82 14.11
C ALA A 365 -6.99 -30.33 14.04
N TYR A 366 -6.26 -29.95 13.00
CA TYR A 366 -4.94 -30.53 12.69
C TYR A 366 -3.88 -29.45 12.50
N LYS A 367 -2.68 -29.66 13.03
CA LYS A 367 -1.56 -28.73 12.80
C LYS A 367 -1.02 -28.76 11.35
N SER A 368 -1.38 -29.79 10.59
CA SER A 368 -0.99 -30.00 9.19
C SER A 368 -2.21 -30.08 8.29
N LEU A 369 -2.19 -29.33 7.19
CA LEU A 369 -3.23 -29.38 6.17
C LEU A 369 -3.31 -30.79 5.55
N GLU A 370 -2.19 -31.46 5.38
CA GLU A 370 -2.16 -32.82 4.84
C GLU A 370 -2.85 -33.82 5.76
N ASN A 371 -2.69 -33.67 7.07
CA ASN A 371 -3.42 -34.50 8.04
C ASN A 371 -4.92 -34.16 8.03
N ALA A 372 -5.26 -32.88 7.89
CA ALA A 372 -6.66 -32.47 7.78
C ALA A 372 -7.34 -33.02 6.51
N LYS A 373 -6.60 -33.14 5.39
CA LYS A 373 -7.08 -33.74 4.14
C LYS A 373 -7.27 -35.25 4.25
N LYS A 374 -6.36 -35.97 4.94
CA LYS A 374 -6.49 -37.43 5.14
C LYS A 374 -7.80 -37.78 5.87
N GLU A 375 -8.18 -36.97 6.84
CA GLU A 375 -9.38 -37.18 7.66
C GLU A 375 -10.61 -36.40 7.17
N TRP A 376 -10.54 -35.86 5.95
CA TRP A 376 -11.62 -35.05 5.38
C TRP A 376 -12.81 -35.92 4.94
N LYS A 377 -14.03 -35.39 5.09
CA LYS A 377 -15.28 -36.04 4.69
C LYS A 377 -16.08 -35.16 3.74
N GLN A 378 -16.73 -35.76 2.75
CA GLN A 378 -17.63 -35.06 1.83
C GLN A 378 -18.71 -34.28 2.61
N GLY A 379 -18.96 -33.03 2.19
CA GLY A 379 -19.87 -32.11 2.88
C GLY A 379 -19.22 -31.25 3.98
N TYR A 380 -17.91 -31.39 4.21
CA TYR A 380 -17.13 -30.53 5.10
C TYR A 380 -16.12 -29.69 4.32
N THR A 381 -15.69 -28.58 4.92
CA THR A 381 -14.66 -27.65 4.44
C THR A 381 -13.57 -27.54 5.50
N ILE A 382 -12.31 -27.62 5.09
CA ILE A 382 -11.15 -27.33 5.92
C ILE A 382 -10.89 -25.84 5.86
N TYR A 383 -10.81 -25.19 7.02
CA TYR A 383 -10.50 -23.78 7.18
C TYR A 383 -9.13 -23.62 7.83
N ASP A 384 -8.37 -22.61 7.41
CA ASP A 384 -7.17 -22.21 8.14
C ASP A 384 -7.53 -21.52 9.49
N TRP A 385 -6.52 -21.19 10.28
CA TRP A 385 -6.68 -20.54 11.59
C TRP A 385 -7.30 -19.14 11.52
N ASN A 386 -7.46 -18.55 10.32
CA ASN A 386 -8.16 -17.29 10.09
C ASN A 386 -9.60 -17.48 9.58
N GLY A 387 -10.06 -18.71 9.44
CA GLY A 387 -11.38 -19.01 8.90
C GLY A 387 -11.49 -18.96 7.38
N LYS A 388 -10.37 -18.97 6.67
CA LYS A 388 -10.36 -19.07 5.21
C LYS A 388 -10.53 -20.52 4.80
N ALA A 389 -11.50 -20.80 3.92
CA ALA A 389 -11.64 -22.12 3.32
C ALA A 389 -10.39 -22.46 2.49
N VAL A 390 -9.73 -23.58 2.81
CA VAL A 390 -8.52 -24.07 2.13
C VAL A 390 -8.73 -25.42 1.43
N TYR A 391 -9.80 -26.16 1.75
CA TYR A 391 -10.15 -27.42 1.08
C TYR A 391 -11.65 -27.78 1.27
N PRO A 392 -12.35 -28.35 0.27
CA PRO A 392 -11.89 -28.52 -1.12
C PRO A 392 -11.67 -27.14 -1.75
N VAL A 393 -10.65 -27.04 -2.60
CA VAL A 393 -10.26 -25.76 -3.21
C VAL A 393 -11.43 -25.28 -4.09
N GLN A 394 -12.20 -24.31 -3.62
CA GLN A 394 -13.08 -23.54 -4.49
C GLN A 394 -12.18 -22.64 -5.35
N THR A 395 -11.92 -23.09 -6.58
CA THR A 395 -11.12 -22.36 -7.57
C THR A 395 -11.90 -21.15 -8.10
N SER A 396 -12.01 -20.08 -7.31
CA SER A 396 -12.31 -18.74 -7.82
C SER A 396 -11.01 -17.98 -8.10
N LYS A 397 -10.32 -18.46 -9.14
CA LYS A 397 -9.40 -17.76 -10.05
C LYS A 397 -9.02 -18.81 -11.07
N LYS A 398 -9.59 -18.75 -12.27
CA LYS A 398 -9.14 -19.61 -13.39
C LYS A 398 -7.67 -19.29 -13.62
N ALA A 399 -6.78 -20.18 -13.19
CA ALA A 399 -5.48 -20.29 -13.82
C ALA A 399 -5.74 -20.59 -15.30
N VAL A 400 -5.03 -19.90 -16.19
CA VAL A 400 -5.08 -20.20 -17.62
C VAL A 400 -4.58 -21.64 -17.78
N VAL A 401 -5.50 -22.55 -18.06
CA VAL A 401 -5.16 -23.92 -18.45
C VAL A 401 -4.62 -23.81 -19.87
N LEU A 402 -3.33 -24.11 -20.06
CA LEU A 402 -2.75 -24.21 -21.39
C LEU A 402 -3.42 -25.37 -22.11
N THR A 403 -4.17 -25.07 -23.17
CA THR A 403 -5.02 -26.03 -23.90
C THR A 403 -4.26 -26.87 -24.92
N GLY A 404 -2.97 -26.57 -25.15
CA GLY A 404 -2.11 -27.31 -26.08
C GLY A 404 -0.85 -26.51 -26.43
N LYS A 405 0.13 -27.16 -27.07
CA LYS A 405 1.25 -26.50 -27.76
C LYS A 405 0.90 -26.42 -29.24
N PHE A 406 0.96 -25.23 -29.82
CA PHE A 406 0.93 -25.05 -31.27
C PHE A 406 2.38 -24.87 -31.76
N GLU A 407 2.81 -25.69 -32.71
CA GLU A 407 4.06 -25.47 -33.43
C GLU A 407 3.76 -24.53 -34.61
N THR A 408 4.44 -23.39 -34.65
CA THR A 408 4.25 -22.38 -35.69
C THR A 408 5.60 -21.94 -36.24
N GLN A 409 5.67 -21.78 -37.55
CA GLN A 409 6.81 -21.17 -38.22
C GLN A 409 6.53 -19.67 -38.36
N LEU A 410 7.31 -18.85 -37.63
CA LEU A 410 7.14 -17.41 -37.65
C LEU A 410 7.90 -16.79 -38.84
N PRO A 411 7.28 -15.85 -39.57
CA PRO A 411 7.89 -15.24 -40.75
C PRO A 411 9.02 -14.28 -40.36
N ILE A 412 10.00 -14.11 -41.26
CA ILE A 412 10.91 -12.96 -41.16
C ILE A 412 10.11 -11.72 -41.58
N ILE A 413 9.90 -10.78 -40.64
CA ILE A 413 9.18 -9.53 -40.92
C ILE A 413 10.08 -8.32 -40.73
N ARG A 414 9.94 -7.35 -41.64
CA ARG A 414 10.70 -6.11 -41.71
C ARG A 414 9.82 -4.98 -42.26
N LYS A 415 10.34 -3.76 -42.25
CA LYS A 415 9.66 -2.58 -42.78
C LYS A 415 9.05 -2.84 -44.16
N GLY A 416 7.81 -2.40 -44.35
CA GLY A 416 7.02 -2.61 -45.56
C GLY A 416 6.21 -3.91 -45.59
N ASN A 417 6.45 -4.85 -44.67
CA ASN A 417 5.57 -6.00 -44.51
C ASN A 417 4.29 -5.62 -43.76
N SER A 418 3.21 -6.38 -43.99
CA SER A 418 1.95 -6.20 -43.28
C SER A 418 1.28 -7.55 -42.95
N GLY A 419 0.25 -7.51 -42.12
CA GLY A 419 -0.57 -8.67 -41.74
C GLY A 419 -0.44 -9.08 -40.27
N VAL A 420 -1.06 -10.21 -39.93
CA VAL A 420 -1.25 -10.65 -38.53
C VAL A 420 0.06 -10.81 -37.76
N ALA A 421 1.12 -11.32 -38.40
CA ALA A 421 2.43 -11.44 -37.76
C ALA A 421 3.01 -10.07 -37.35
N VAL A 422 2.77 -9.04 -38.16
CA VAL A 422 3.14 -7.66 -37.82
C VAL A 422 2.28 -7.16 -36.67
N SER A 423 0.97 -7.40 -36.68
CA SER A 423 0.08 -7.02 -35.56
C SER A 423 0.49 -7.67 -34.23
N VAL A 424 0.89 -8.94 -34.26
CA VAL A 424 1.40 -9.66 -33.07
C VAL A 424 2.68 -9.01 -32.58
N LEU A 425 3.63 -8.75 -33.48
CA LEU A 425 4.86 -8.06 -33.11
C LEU A 425 4.56 -6.67 -32.53
N GLN A 426 3.70 -5.88 -33.17
CA GLN A 426 3.31 -4.54 -32.72
C GLN A 426 2.68 -4.55 -31.33
N SER A 427 1.82 -5.54 -31.06
CA SER A 427 1.21 -5.76 -29.75
C SER A 427 2.27 -6.02 -28.69
N VAL A 428 3.26 -6.85 -29.01
CA VAL A 428 4.39 -7.13 -28.13
C VAL A 428 5.35 -5.96 -28.00
N LEU A 429 5.45 -5.08 -29.00
CA LEU A 429 6.30 -3.88 -29.00
C LEU A 429 5.61 -2.65 -28.40
N GLY A 430 4.30 -2.72 -28.10
CA GLY A 430 3.55 -1.63 -27.50
C GLY A 430 3.42 -0.42 -28.42
N VAL A 431 3.40 -0.65 -29.72
CA VAL A 431 3.11 0.36 -30.76
C VAL A 431 1.67 0.19 -31.24
N THR A 432 1.19 1.15 -32.05
CA THR A 432 -0.11 1.03 -32.71
C THR A 432 -0.21 -0.28 -33.46
N VAL A 433 -1.26 -1.05 -33.20
CA VAL A 433 -1.52 -2.34 -33.83
C VAL A 433 -2.38 -2.11 -35.07
N ASP A 434 -1.74 -1.71 -36.16
CA ASP A 434 -2.39 -1.49 -37.47
C ASP A 434 -2.08 -2.60 -38.47
N GLY A 435 -1.21 -3.55 -38.10
CA GLY A 435 -0.75 -4.62 -38.97
C GLY A 435 0.19 -4.17 -40.07
N ASN A 436 0.70 -2.93 -40.05
CA ASN A 436 1.62 -2.39 -41.05
C ASN A 436 2.99 -2.11 -40.42
N PHE A 437 4.05 -2.69 -40.98
CA PHE A 437 5.39 -2.52 -40.45
C PHE A 437 5.98 -1.20 -40.97
N GLY A 438 5.61 -0.10 -40.30
CA GLY A 438 6.15 1.25 -40.54
C GLY A 438 7.35 1.63 -39.67
N ASP A 439 7.73 2.90 -39.71
CA ASP A 439 8.87 3.48 -39.00
C ASP A 439 8.81 3.28 -37.48
N ASP A 440 7.60 3.41 -36.91
CA ASP A 440 7.36 3.22 -35.48
C ASP A 440 7.63 1.79 -35.03
N THR A 441 7.18 0.82 -35.84
CA THR A 441 7.41 -0.62 -35.60
C THR A 441 8.90 -0.94 -35.72
N GLU A 442 9.59 -0.41 -36.73
CA GLU A 442 11.02 -0.61 -36.93
C GLU A 442 11.84 -0.05 -35.77
N THR A 443 11.54 1.19 -35.37
CA THR A 443 12.22 1.88 -34.27
C THR A 443 12.04 1.11 -32.96
N SER A 444 10.81 0.68 -32.67
CA SER A 444 10.50 -0.07 -31.45
C SER A 444 11.12 -1.47 -31.46
N LEU A 445 11.18 -2.12 -32.62
CA LEU A 445 11.87 -3.40 -32.76
C LEU A 445 13.38 -3.27 -32.53
N LYS A 446 14.03 -2.24 -33.07
CA LYS A 446 15.47 -2.00 -32.84
C LYS A 446 15.77 -1.78 -31.36
N VAL A 447 14.90 -1.06 -30.65
CA VAL A 447 14.99 -0.90 -29.19
C VAL A 447 14.82 -2.23 -28.48
N PHE A 448 13.79 -3.01 -28.83
CA PHE A 448 13.57 -4.34 -28.26
C PHE A 448 14.76 -5.27 -28.47
N GLN A 449 15.32 -5.30 -29.68
CA GLN A 449 16.50 -6.10 -30.01
C GLN A 449 17.70 -5.70 -29.14
N LYS A 450 17.99 -4.39 -29.07
CA LYS A 450 19.07 -3.86 -28.22
C LYS A 450 18.90 -4.28 -26.76
N ASN A 451 17.68 -4.19 -26.22
CA ASN A 451 17.40 -4.48 -24.81
C ASN A 451 17.36 -5.98 -24.49
N THR A 452 17.15 -6.83 -25.50
CA THR A 452 17.09 -8.30 -25.33
C THR A 452 18.37 -9.01 -25.77
N GLY A 453 19.43 -8.26 -26.10
CA GLY A 453 20.72 -8.80 -26.51
C GLY A 453 20.74 -9.36 -27.94
N VAL A 454 19.74 -9.01 -28.76
CA VAL A 454 19.67 -9.36 -30.18
C VAL A 454 20.26 -8.23 -31.01
N LYS A 455 20.88 -8.55 -32.16
CA LYS A 455 21.40 -7.54 -33.10
C LYS A 455 20.26 -6.60 -33.53
N ALA A 456 20.40 -5.30 -33.26
CA ALA A 456 19.41 -4.26 -33.54
C ALA A 456 19.34 -3.86 -35.03
N ASN A 457 18.93 -4.80 -35.88
CA ASN A 457 18.88 -4.63 -37.34
C ASN A 457 17.49 -4.24 -37.88
N GLY A 458 16.47 -4.11 -37.02
CA GLY A 458 15.11 -3.76 -37.44
C GLY A 458 14.38 -4.85 -38.23
N THR A 459 14.91 -6.07 -38.25
CA THR A 459 14.29 -7.25 -38.86
C THR A 459 13.95 -8.27 -37.78
N CYS A 460 12.68 -8.67 -37.71
CA CYS A 460 12.23 -9.69 -36.77
C CYS A 460 12.46 -11.08 -37.39
N GLY A 461 13.65 -11.62 -37.16
CA GLY A 461 14.01 -13.00 -37.50
C GLY A 461 13.87 -13.95 -36.30
N ILE A 462 14.44 -15.15 -36.43
CA ILE A 462 14.33 -16.22 -35.42
C ILE A 462 14.71 -15.78 -34.00
N ASP A 463 15.79 -15.02 -33.85
CA ASP A 463 16.27 -14.59 -32.53
C ASP A 463 15.34 -13.54 -31.90
N SER A 464 14.84 -12.60 -32.70
CA SER A 464 13.82 -11.64 -32.26
C SER A 464 12.54 -12.36 -31.83
N TRP A 465 12.08 -13.35 -32.60
CA TRP A 465 10.89 -14.13 -32.26
C TRP A 465 11.05 -14.97 -31.01
N LYS A 466 12.22 -15.59 -30.79
CA LYS A 466 12.52 -16.30 -29.53
C LYS A 466 12.39 -15.35 -28.34
N LYS A 467 12.96 -14.14 -28.43
CA LYS A 467 12.84 -13.13 -27.38
C LYS A 467 11.41 -12.62 -27.18
N VAL A 468 10.64 -12.45 -28.25
CA VAL A 468 9.21 -12.14 -28.18
C VAL A 468 8.43 -13.22 -27.43
N ILE A 469 8.68 -14.51 -27.71
CA ILE A 469 7.99 -15.63 -27.03
C ILE A 469 8.39 -15.73 -25.56
N GLU A 470 9.69 -15.62 -25.25
CA GLU A 470 10.19 -15.57 -23.87
C GLU A 470 9.52 -14.43 -23.09
N HIS A 471 9.42 -13.27 -23.73
CA HIS A 471 8.79 -12.07 -23.18
C HIS A 471 7.30 -12.26 -22.91
N VAL A 472 6.53 -12.80 -23.85
CA VAL A 472 5.10 -13.09 -23.62
C VAL A 472 4.92 -14.08 -22.47
N LYS A 473 5.72 -15.16 -22.43
CA LYS A 473 5.66 -16.17 -21.35
C LYS A 473 5.96 -15.61 -19.97
N ALA A 474 6.92 -14.70 -19.85
CA ALA A 474 7.26 -14.08 -18.58
C ALA A 474 6.14 -13.17 -18.04
N ASN A 475 5.33 -12.60 -18.93
CA ASN A 475 4.36 -11.54 -18.60
C ASN A 475 2.87 -11.96 -18.64
N THR A 476 2.57 -13.24 -18.90
CA THR A 476 1.19 -13.77 -18.97
C THR A 476 0.76 -14.52 -17.69
N LYS A 477 1.45 -14.34 -16.56
CA LYS A 477 1.15 -15.07 -15.30
C LYS A 477 0.14 -14.38 -14.40
#